data_AF-A0A3N0AAH1-F1
#
_entry.id   AF-A0A3N0AAH1-F1
#
_cell.length_a   1.000
_cell.length_b   1.000
_cell.length_c   1.000
_cell.angle_alpha   90.00
_cell.angle_beta   90.00
_cell.angle_gamma   90.00
#
_symmetry.space_group_name_H-M   'P 1'
#
loop_
_entity.id
_entity.type
_entity.pdbx_description
1 polymer ?
#
loop_
_entity_poly.entity_id
_entity_poly.type
_entity_poly.pdbx_seq_one_letter_code
_entity_poly.pdbx_strand_id
1 'polypeptide(L)'
;MVKCWARRGCDDEMQGRCPHNTPGEACPADCHYAACVRPTHKVAEDFGLLLNPERDYDAALKQVCRFCEHFLTNGPTVAERTKEVPRVGNPNRFLL
;
A
#
# COMPACT_ATOMS: atom_id res chain seq x y z
N MET A 1 17.97 1.88 4.21
CA MET A 1 17.21 2.23 2.98
C MET A 1 15.73 2.11 3.29
N VAL A 2 14.90 3.12 3.00
CA VAL A 2 13.46 3.09 3.37
C VAL A 2 12.70 2.22 2.37
N LYS A 3 11.85 1.32 2.89
CA LYS A 3 11.00 0.44 2.10
C LYS A 3 10.09 1.25 1.16
N CYS A 4 9.97 0.78 -0.07
CA CYS A 4 9.37 1.53 -1.17
C CYS A 4 7.86 1.81 -0.96
N TRP A 5 7.18 0.92 -0.22
CA TRP A 5 5.77 0.96 0.17
C TRP A 5 5.50 1.70 1.50
N ALA A 6 6.56 2.06 2.24
CA ALA A 6 6.48 2.84 3.48
C ALA A 6 6.59 4.35 3.23
N ARG A 7 6.41 4.79 1.98
CA ARG A 7 6.41 6.19 1.57
C ARG A 7 5.12 6.50 0.81
N ARG A 8 4.56 7.69 1.05
CA ARG A 8 3.51 8.24 0.20
C ARG A 8 4.04 8.50 -1.22
N GLY A 9 3.11 8.66 -2.15
CA GLY A 9 3.44 8.92 -3.56
C GLY A 9 3.99 10.32 -3.80
N CYS A 10 3.42 11.31 -3.12
CA CYS A 10 3.83 12.70 -3.17
C CYS A 10 4.99 13.03 -2.22
N ASP A 11 5.74 14.08 -2.52
CA ASP A 11 6.81 14.62 -1.67
C ASP A 11 6.26 15.32 -0.41
N ASP A 12 7.16 15.79 0.45
CA ASP A 12 6.79 16.37 1.75
C ASP A 12 6.04 17.70 1.63
N GLU A 13 6.37 18.53 0.62
CA GLU A 13 5.64 19.78 0.37
C GLU A 13 4.19 19.48 0.00
N MET A 14 3.99 18.59 -0.96
CA MET A 14 2.67 18.23 -1.44
C MET A 14 1.89 17.46 -0.38
N GLN A 15 2.54 16.63 0.44
CA GLN A 15 1.89 15.99 1.60
C GLN A 15 1.29 17.02 2.56
N GLY A 16 1.90 18.19 2.74
CA GLY A 16 1.36 19.27 3.58
C GLY A 16 0.03 19.86 3.09
N ARG A 17 -0.35 19.64 1.82
CA ARG A 17 -1.56 20.20 1.20
C ARG A 17 -2.44 19.13 0.52
N CYS A 18 -2.04 17.87 0.59
CA CYS A 18 -2.70 16.78 -0.15
C CYS A 18 -4.04 16.41 0.51
N PRO A 19 -5.15 16.37 -0.23
CA PRO A 19 -6.46 15.99 0.31
C PRO A 19 -6.52 14.52 0.76
N HIS A 20 -5.58 13.68 0.29
CA HIS A 20 -5.48 12.27 0.66
C HIS A 20 -4.45 11.99 1.77
N ASN A 21 -3.77 13.02 2.30
CA ASN A 21 -2.86 12.85 3.43
C ASN A 21 -3.63 12.80 4.77
N THR A 22 -4.69 11.99 4.80
CA THR A 22 -5.50 11.76 6.00
C THR A 22 -4.78 10.74 6.89
N PRO A 23 -4.68 10.97 8.21
CA PRO A 23 -4.09 10.00 9.13
C PRO A 23 -4.75 8.62 9.01
N GLY A 24 -3.94 7.58 8.83
CA GLY A 24 -4.41 6.19 8.69
C GLY A 24 -4.79 5.78 7.26
N GLU A 25 -5.01 6.74 6.34
CA GLU A 25 -5.41 6.44 4.96
C GLU A 25 -4.21 6.26 4.03
N ALA A 26 -4.29 5.25 3.16
CA ALA A 26 -3.31 5.03 2.10
C ALA A 26 -3.56 5.99 0.91
N CYS A 27 -2.52 6.30 0.14
CA CYS A 27 -2.70 7.00 -1.14
C CYS A 27 -3.61 6.16 -2.06
N PRO A 28 -4.65 6.79 -2.66
CA PRO A 28 -5.55 6.13 -3.61
C PRO A 28 -4.81 5.50 -4.79
N ALA A 29 -5.34 4.40 -5.34
CA ALA A 29 -4.72 3.69 -6.45
C ALA A 29 -4.71 4.50 -7.76
N ASP A 30 -5.70 5.36 -7.94
CA ASP A 30 -5.92 6.25 -9.09
C ASP A 30 -5.21 7.60 -8.96
N CYS A 31 -4.58 7.89 -7.81
CA CYS A 31 -3.81 9.10 -7.62
C CYS A 31 -2.57 9.10 -8.53
N HIS A 32 -2.41 10.13 -9.37
CA HIS A 32 -1.26 10.28 -10.27
C HIS A 32 0.09 10.13 -9.56
N TYR A 33 0.22 10.75 -8.37
CA TYR A 33 1.45 10.70 -7.59
C TYR A 33 1.68 9.35 -6.89
N ALA A 34 0.66 8.50 -6.76
CA ALA A 34 0.81 7.17 -6.19
C ALA A 34 1.39 6.16 -7.17
N ALA A 35 1.33 6.44 -8.49
CA ALA A 35 1.84 5.57 -9.55
C ALA A 35 3.32 5.20 -9.31
N CYS A 36 3.64 3.91 -9.41
CA CYS A 36 4.96 3.40 -9.11
C CYS A 36 5.76 3.14 -10.40
N VAL A 37 6.71 4.02 -10.71
CA VAL A 37 7.58 3.90 -11.90
C VAL A 37 8.90 3.17 -11.64
N ARG A 38 9.04 2.53 -10.48
CA ARG A 38 10.26 1.79 -10.13
C ARG A 38 10.38 0.53 -10.99
N PRO A 39 11.58 0.14 -11.44
CA PRO A 39 11.77 -1.10 -12.20
C PRO A 39 11.32 -2.39 -11.49
N THR A 40 11.25 -2.36 -10.15
CA THR A 40 10.77 -3.48 -9.33
C THR A 40 9.24 -3.55 -9.26
N HIS A 41 8.51 -2.58 -9.80
CA HIS A 41 7.06 -2.61 -9.81
C HIS A 41 6.56 -3.54 -10.91
N LYS A 42 5.78 -4.54 -10.51
CA LYS A 42 5.03 -5.43 -11.40
C LYS A 42 3.69 -5.72 -10.75
N VAL A 43 2.61 -5.61 -11.53
CA VAL A 43 1.27 -6.01 -11.05
C VAL A 43 1.26 -7.52 -10.92
N ALA A 44 0.81 -8.02 -9.78
CA ALA A 44 0.71 -9.44 -9.51
C ALA A 44 -0.45 -10.05 -10.28
N GLU A 45 -0.16 -11.15 -10.97
CA GLU A 45 -1.14 -11.96 -11.71
C GLU A 45 -1.43 -13.29 -10.99
N ASP A 46 -0.54 -13.70 -10.08
CA ASP A 46 -0.69 -14.92 -9.28
C ASP A 46 -1.69 -14.71 -8.13
N PHE A 47 -2.80 -15.46 -8.15
CA PHE A 47 -3.81 -15.45 -7.10
C PHE A 47 -3.29 -15.89 -5.74
N GLY A 48 -2.35 -16.85 -5.69
CA GLY A 48 -1.74 -17.28 -4.44
C GLY A 48 -0.99 -16.15 -3.75
N LEU A 49 -0.38 -15.27 -4.54
CA LEU A 49 0.31 -14.08 -4.05
C LEU A 49 -0.67 -12.96 -3.67
N LEU A 50 -1.70 -12.72 -4.49
CA LEU A 50 -2.71 -11.68 -4.28
C LEU A 50 -3.63 -11.93 -3.08
N LEU A 51 -3.90 -13.20 -2.77
CA LEU A 51 -4.83 -13.64 -1.75
C LEU A 51 -4.13 -14.23 -0.52
N ASN A 52 -2.81 -14.10 -0.42
CA ASN A 52 -2.05 -14.60 0.73
C ASN A 52 -2.54 -13.92 2.03
N PRO A 53 -3.16 -14.66 2.97
CA PRO A 53 -3.70 -14.08 4.20
C PRO A 53 -2.61 -13.69 5.21
N GLU A 54 -1.39 -14.22 5.06
CA GLU A 54 -0.27 -13.93 5.95
C GLU A 54 0.36 -12.56 5.66
N ARG A 55 0.06 -11.96 4.50
CA ARG A 55 0.64 -10.68 4.09
C ARG A 55 -0.08 -9.49 4.76
N ASP A 56 0.68 -8.58 5.35
CA ASP A 56 0.13 -7.34 5.89
C ASP A 56 -0.06 -6.28 4.79
N TYR A 57 -1.22 -6.30 4.14
CA TYR A 57 -1.58 -5.33 3.09
C TYR A 57 -1.72 -3.88 3.59
N ASP A 58 -1.93 -3.65 4.90
CA ASP A 58 -2.11 -2.30 5.44
C ASP A 58 -0.76 -1.61 5.70
N ALA A 59 0.33 -2.37 5.73
CA ALA A 59 1.68 -1.80 5.79
C ALA A 59 2.06 -0.99 4.53
N ALA A 60 1.29 -1.10 3.45
CA ALA A 60 1.47 -0.30 2.24
C ALA A 60 0.73 1.04 2.35
N LEU A 61 1.49 2.15 2.33
CA LEU A 61 0.95 3.51 2.29
C LEU A 61 0.36 3.93 0.93
N LYS A 62 0.39 3.04 -0.07
CA LYS A 62 -0.17 3.28 -1.40
C LYS A 62 -0.98 2.06 -1.81
N GLN A 63 -2.23 2.27 -2.23
CA GLN A 63 -3.12 1.17 -2.61
C GLN A 63 -2.56 0.35 -3.79
N VAL A 64 -1.85 0.98 -4.73
CA VAL A 64 -1.15 0.30 -5.84
C VAL A 64 -0.14 -0.75 -5.38
N CYS A 65 0.48 -0.57 -4.21
CA CYS A 65 1.43 -1.55 -3.67
C CYS A 65 0.73 -2.84 -3.24
N ARG A 66 -0.57 -2.81 -2.92
CA ARG A 66 -1.34 -3.99 -2.48
C ARG A 66 -1.61 -5.00 -3.60
N PHE A 67 -1.22 -4.68 -4.84
CA PHE A 67 -1.25 -5.56 -6.00
C PHE A 67 0.12 -5.66 -6.69
N CYS A 68 1.19 -5.18 -6.03
CA CYS A 68 2.55 -5.18 -6.57
C CYS A 68 3.29 -6.44 -6.12
N GLU A 69 3.80 -7.26 -7.05
CA GLU A 69 4.54 -8.49 -6.73
C GLU A 69 5.68 -8.23 -5.74
N HIS A 70 6.47 -7.18 -5.95
CA HIS A 70 7.59 -6.85 -5.08
C HIS A 70 7.15 -6.60 -3.62
N PHE A 71 6.01 -5.96 -3.40
CA PHE A 71 5.47 -5.79 -2.05
C PHE A 71 4.89 -7.09 -1.52
N LEU A 72 4.15 -7.84 -2.33
CA LEU A 72 3.52 -9.09 -1.89
C LEU A 72 4.54 -10.18 -1.55
N THR A 73 5.73 -10.14 -2.16
CA THR A 73 6.84 -11.04 -1.84
C THR A 73 7.67 -10.55 -0.65
N ASN A 74 7.96 -9.24 -0.55
CA ASN A 74 8.97 -8.70 0.39
C ASN A 74 8.39 -7.83 1.52
N GLY A 75 7.08 -7.63 1.54
CA GLY A 75 6.38 -6.86 2.56
C GLY A 75 6.47 -7.52 3.93
N PRO A 76 5.98 -6.85 4.98
CA PRO A 76 5.81 -7.48 6.29
C PRO A 76 4.64 -8.48 6.27
N THR A 77 4.68 -9.46 7.15
CA THR A 77 3.57 -10.36 7.44
C THR A 77 2.67 -9.78 8.53
N VAL A 78 1.46 -10.31 8.67
CA VAL A 78 0.53 -9.93 9.75
C VAL A 78 1.13 -10.23 11.13
N ALA A 79 1.95 -11.28 11.26
CA ALA A 79 2.64 -11.63 12.50
C ALA A 79 3.69 -10.60 12.93
N GLU A 80 4.28 -9.86 11.99
CA GLU A 80 5.25 -8.79 12.28
C GLU A 80 4.61 -7.46 12.69
N ARG A 81 3.27 -7.38 12.68
CA ARG A 81 2.53 -6.15 13.00
C ARG A 81 2.66 -5.83 14.50
N THR A 82 3.35 -4.74 14.81
CA THR A 82 3.61 -4.30 16.20
C THR A 82 2.54 -3.36 16.78
N LYS A 83 1.66 -2.80 15.94
CA LYS A 83 0.59 -1.90 16.34
C LYS A 83 -0.66 -2.19 15.55
N GLU A 84 -1.81 -2.10 16.21
CA GLU A 84 -3.09 -2.16 15.54
C GLU A 84 -3.26 -0.90 14.69
N VAL A 85 -3.34 -1.07 13.37
CA VAL A 85 -3.61 0.02 12.44
C VAL A 85 -5.13 0.02 12.23
N PRO A 86 -5.88 1.02 12.73
CA PRO A 86 -7.29 1.09 12.47
C PRO A 86 -7.51 1.19 10.96
N ARG A 87 -8.21 0.21 10.39
CA ARG A 87 -8.62 0.27 8.98
C ARG A 87 -9.71 1.33 8.88
N VAL A 88 -9.37 2.44 8.22
CA VAL A 88 -10.35 3.48 7.86
C VAL A 88 -10.84 3.14 6.45
N GLY A 89 -12.17 3.06 6.27
CA GLY A 89 -12.81 2.67 5.01
C GLY A 89 -13.54 1.31 5.03
N ASN A 90 -14.10 0.90 3.89
CA ASN A 90 -14.87 -0.34 3.76
C ASN A 90 -13.95 -1.56 3.98
N PRO A 91 -14.24 -2.44 4.96
CA PRO A 91 -13.44 -3.65 5.20
C PRO A 91 -13.47 -4.64 4.02
N ASN A 92 -14.49 -4.57 3.15
CA ASN A 92 -14.59 -5.38 1.94
C ASN A 92 -13.91 -4.66 0.76
N ARG A 93 -12.59 -4.83 0.63
CA ARG A 93 -11.78 -4.30 -0.49
C ARG A 93 -12.25 -4.69 -1.90
N PHE A 94 -13.11 -5.70 -2.02
CA PHE A 94 -13.57 -6.27 -3.29
C PHE A 94 -15.04 -5.99 -3.61
N LEU A 95 -15.78 -5.35 -2.70
CA LEU A 95 -17.17 -4.94 -2.94
C LEU A 95 -17.17 -3.43 -3.10
N LEU A 96 -17.37 -3.00 -4.34
CA LEU A 96 -17.57 -1.61 -4.74
C LEU A 96 -18.72 -0.98 -3.95
#